data_AF-A0A8B6BIX7-F1
#
_entry.id   AF-A0A8B6BIX7-F1
#
_cell.length_a   1.000
_cell.length_b   1.000
_cell.length_c   1.000
_cell.angle_alpha   90.00
_cell.angle_beta   90.00
_cell.angle_gamma   90.00
#
_symmetry.space_group_name_H-M   'P 1'
#
loop_
_entity.id
_entity.type
_entity.pdbx_description
1 polymer ?
#
loop_
_entity_poly.entity_id
_entity_poly.type
_entity_poly.pdbx_seq_one_letter_code
_entity_poly.pdbx_strand_id
1 'polypeptide(L)'
;NPCLKKPCKYNGVCKPDGGSYKCICKGGYYGYNCNLKNACKPNQCKNKSQCIPVGKTFKCVCKNGNFGKLCEKNVCSPNPCKNNGQCAPWGKTGYKCRCKGGYTGPRCEVHACKPNPCKNNGRCSPDGKTGYKCRCVGGYSGPTCQENACKPNPCSNGGKCSADKFGDYSCECRKGYFGPECERYVCAPNPCKNGGACSSDGSGGYKCRCKGGYSGPTCKVNVCKPNPCKNSGMCVNKGSSYKCNCKGGYSGPTCEENACKPNPCQNGGRCVPEGRDGYRCKCVGGYSGPTCDENVCKPNPCQNKGRCSPDNSDDGFKCRCLGGYKGPTCEDKPNPCNTKPCKNGGRCSYNGKTYTCKCAYGWGGRNCTTKTYKKNPCASGPCKNKGRCTVKGNGYVCKCARGYSGRYCAIKSPPSYDDDEY
;
A
#
# COMPACT_ATOMS: atom_id res chain seq x y z
N ASN A 1 0.03 64.01 -103.52
CA ASN A 1 0.91 64.43 -102.40
C ASN A 1 0.11 65.30 -101.42
N PRO A 2 -0.21 64.78 -100.22
CA PRO A 2 -1.07 65.48 -99.24
C PRO A 2 -0.46 66.77 -98.66
N CYS A 3 0.84 67.02 -98.85
CA CYS A 3 1.50 68.23 -98.41
C CYS A 3 1.36 69.44 -99.37
N LEU A 4 0.80 69.26 -100.58
CA LEU A 4 0.67 70.32 -101.59
C LEU A 4 -0.19 71.50 -101.11
N LYS A 5 -1.20 71.26 -100.27
CA LYS A 5 -2.08 72.30 -99.70
C LYS A 5 -1.45 73.05 -98.51
N LYS A 6 -0.16 72.85 -98.22
CA LYS A 6 0.56 73.41 -97.06
C LYS A 6 -0.25 73.31 -95.76
N PRO A 7 -0.68 72.10 -95.37
CA PRO A 7 -1.58 71.94 -94.22
C PRO A 7 -0.91 72.29 -92.89
N CYS A 8 0.42 72.18 -92.80
CA CYS A 8 1.20 72.57 -91.63
C CYS A 8 1.36 74.09 -91.56
N LYS A 9 0.87 74.68 -90.46
CA LYS A 9 0.95 76.13 -90.20
C LYS A 9 2.26 76.51 -89.53
N TYR A 10 2.56 77.82 -89.50
CA TYR A 10 3.71 78.43 -88.82
C TYR A 10 5.07 77.79 -89.14
N ASN A 11 5.33 77.55 -90.43
CA ASN A 11 6.56 76.95 -90.96
C ASN A 11 6.87 75.55 -90.39
N GLY A 12 5.84 74.79 -90.01
CA GLY A 12 5.95 73.36 -89.76
C GLY A 12 6.29 72.59 -91.05
N VAL A 13 7.19 71.60 -90.95
CA VAL A 13 7.60 70.79 -92.10
C VAL A 13 6.58 69.68 -92.31
N CYS A 14 5.93 69.68 -93.47
CA CYS A 14 4.99 68.61 -93.85
C CYS A 14 5.75 67.41 -94.41
N LYS A 15 5.52 66.22 -93.85
CA LYS A 15 5.99 64.96 -94.42
C LYS A 15 4.80 64.07 -94.79
N PRO A 16 4.76 63.46 -95.99
CA PRO A 16 3.78 62.43 -96.32
C PRO A 16 3.92 61.24 -95.35
N ASP A 17 2.80 60.68 -94.88
CA ASP A 17 2.76 59.58 -93.92
C ASP A 17 1.56 58.67 -94.22
N GLY A 18 1.81 57.48 -94.78
CA GLY A 18 0.80 56.41 -94.97
C GLY A 18 -0.51 56.83 -95.68
N GLY A 19 -0.45 57.66 -96.72
CA GLY A 19 -1.63 58.19 -97.43
C GLY A 19 -2.22 59.48 -96.84
N SER A 20 -1.75 59.88 -95.65
CA SER A 20 -2.02 61.16 -95.02
C SER A 20 -0.74 62.00 -94.94
N TYR A 21 -0.74 63.04 -94.10
CA TYR A 21 0.44 63.86 -93.82
C TYR A 21 0.67 63.96 -92.32
N LYS A 22 1.93 64.20 -91.95
CA LYS A 22 2.36 64.50 -90.59
C LYS A 22 3.14 65.80 -90.58
N CYS A 23 2.73 66.73 -89.72
CA CYS A 23 3.43 67.98 -89.53
C CYS A 23 4.48 67.86 -88.42
N ILE A 24 5.75 68.14 -88.76
CA ILE A 24 6.82 68.32 -87.77
C ILE A 24 6.87 69.80 -87.41
N CYS A 25 6.39 70.13 -86.21
CA CYS A 25 6.24 71.52 -85.79
C CYS A 25 7.57 72.14 -85.38
N LYS A 26 7.80 73.38 -85.83
CA LYS A 26 8.94 74.21 -85.39
C LYS A 26 8.80 74.54 -83.90
N GLY A 27 9.93 74.69 -83.20
CA GLY A 27 9.98 74.86 -81.74
C GLY A 27 9.05 75.98 -81.25
N GLY A 28 8.04 75.62 -80.44
CA GLY A 28 7.03 76.57 -79.94
C GLY A 28 5.62 76.34 -80.51
N TYR A 29 5.42 75.38 -81.41
CA TYR A 29 4.10 75.00 -81.95
C TYR A 29 3.86 73.49 -81.80
N TYR A 30 2.60 73.08 -81.73
CA TYR A 30 2.17 71.68 -81.60
C TYR A 30 0.76 71.47 -82.20
N GLY A 31 0.24 70.24 -82.09
CA GLY A 31 -1.04 69.83 -82.68
C GLY A 31 -0.87 69.26 -84.09
N TYR A 32 -1.92 68.62 -84.60
CA TYR A 32 -1.89 67.86 -85.86
C TYR A 32 -1.38 68.68 -87.07
N ASN A 33 -1.78 69.96 -87.13
CA ASN A 33 -1.40 70.90 -88.21
C ASN A 33 -0.39 71.97 -87.77
N CYS A 34 0.25 71.81 -86.61
CA CYS A 34 1.11 72.83 -86.00
C CYS A 34 0.45 74.20 -85.78
N ASN A 35 -0.89 74.23 -85.70
CA ASN A 35 -1.68 75.45 -85.57
C ASN A 35 -1.83 75.93 -84.12
N LEU A 36 -1.42 75.13 -83.13
CA LEU A 36 -1.48 75.50 -81.73
C LEU A 36 -0.11 75.99 -81.25
N LYS A 37 -0.08 77.20 -80.67
CA LYS A 37 1.12 77.71 -79.99
C LYS A 37 1.33 76.92 -78.70
N ASN A 38 2.53 76.39 -78.50
CA ASN A 38 2.88 75.66 -77.30
C ASN A 38 2.95 76.63 -76.11
N ALA A 39 1.87 76.66 -75.33
CA ALA A 39 1.75 77.51 -74.15
C ALA A 39 2.75 77.16 -73.02
N CYS A 40 3.47 76.03 -73.12
CA CYS A 40 4.53 75.60 -72.20
C CYS A 40 5.93 76.09 -72.56
N LYS A 41 6.10 76.97 -73.57
CA LYS A 41 7.40 77.58 -73.92
C LYS A 41 7.35 79.12 -73.76
N PRO A 42 8.10 79.72 -72.82
CA PRO A 42 8.95 79.08 -71.81
C PRO A 42 8.13 78.32 -70.75
N ASN A 43 8.72 77.34 -70.06
CA ASN A 43 7.99 76.58 -69.03
C ASN A 43 7.62 77.49 -67.86
N GLN A 44 6.33 77.76 -67.73
CA GLN A 44 5.77 78.63 -66.69
C GLN A 44 5.60 77.89 -65.35
N CYS A 45 5.65 76.55 -65.35
CA CYS A 45 5.52 75.74 -64.16
C CYS A 45 6.79 75.81 -63.29
N LYS A 46 6.61 76.08 -62.00
CA LYS A 46 7.67 76.21 -61.01
C LYS A 46 8.02 74.84 -60.38
N ASN A 47 9.08 74.82 -59.58
CA ASN A 47 9.54 73.64 -58.83
C ASN A 47 9.81 72.39 -59.70
N LYS A 48 10.34 72.60 -60.91
CA LYS A 48 10.65 71.55 -61.90
C LYS A 48 9.43 70.65 -62.20
N SER A 49 8.23 71.23 -62.21
CA SER A 49 6.96 70.55 -62.50
C SER A 49 6.72 70.41 -63.99
N GLN A 50 5.91 69.42 -64.38
CA GLN A 50 5.65 69.10 -65.78
C GLN A 50 4.57 70.04 -66.33
N CYS A 51 4.84 70.68 -67.47
CA CYS A 51 3.85 71.48 -68.19
C CYS A 51 3.21 70.65 -69.30
N ILE A 52 1.89 70.62 -69.33
CA ILE A 52 1.11 69.96 -70.37
C ILE A 52 0.29 71.03 -71.11
N PRO A 53 0.47 71.21 -72.44
CA PRO A 53 -0.33 72.17 -73.19
C PRO A 53 -1.77 71.66 -73.36
N VAL A 54 -2.75 72.52 -73.13
CA VAL A 54 -4.19 72.21 -73.21
C VAL A 54 -4.87 73.29 -74.05
N GLY A 55 -5.06 73.01 -75.35
CA GLY A 55 -5.60 73.98 -76.32
C GLY A 55 -4.70 75.21 -76.49
N LYS A 56 -5.25 76.41 -76.26
CA LYS A 56 -4.49 77.67 -76.22
C LYS A 56 -3.87 77.97 -74.84
N THR A 57 -4.12 77.12 -73.84
CA THR A 57 -3.67 77.28 -72.46
C THR A 57 -2.71 76.15 -72.05
N PHE A 58 -2.31 76.10 -70.79
CA PHE A 58 -1.46 75.03 -70.25
C PHE A 58 -1.94 74.62 -68.85
N LYS A 59 -1.60 73.40 -68.45
CA LYS A 59 -1.80 72.87 -67.10
C LYS A 59 -0.47 72.38 -66.54
N CYS A 60 -0.15 72.80 -65.32
CA CYS A 60 0.99 72.27 -64.60
C CYS A 60 0.58 71.02 -63.81
N VAL A 61 1.31 69.92 -64.01
CA VAL A 61 1.23 68.72 -63.18
C VAL A 61 2.32 68.82 -62.13
N CYS A 62 1.89 69.12 -60.91
CA CYS A 62 2.79 69.33 -59.79
C CYS A 62 3.38 68.01 -59.30
N LYS A 63 4.68 68.03 -59.01
CA LYS A 63 5.33 66.97 -58.24
C LYS A 63 4.77 66.94 -56.81
N ASN A 64 4.80 65.77 -56.16
CA ASN A 64 4.28 65.58 -54.81
C ASN A 64 4.75 66.67 -53.84
N GLY A 65 3.80 67.28 -53.12
CA GLY A 65 4.04 68.38 -52.18
C GLY A 65 4.10 69.78 -52.79
N ASN A 66 4.00 69.92 -54.10
CA ASN A 66 3.83 71.23 -54.74
C ASN A 66 2.37 71.44 -55.14
N PHE A 67 1.87 72.65 -54.97
CA PHE A 67 0.50 73.02 -55.29
C PHE A 67 0.41 74.49 -55.74
N GLY A 68 -0.78 74.92 -56.15
CA GLY A 68 -0.98 76.19 -56.84
C GLY A 68 -1.07 76.01 -58.35
N LYS A 69 -1.48 77.06 -59.06
CA LYS A 69 -1.80 77.00 -60.50
C LYS A 69 -0.56 76.72 -61.34
N LEU A 70 0.61 77.18 -60.88
CA LEU A 70 1.91 77.01 -61.51
C LEU A 70 2.83 76.08 -60.69
N CYS A 71 2.30 75.36 -59.71
CA CYS A 71 3.07 74.54 -58.75
C CYS A 71 4.12 75.36 -57.95
N GLU A 72 3.80 76.61 -57.67
CA GLU A 72 4.66 77.60 -57.04
C GLU A 72 4.75 77.48 -55.52
N LYS A 73 3.75 76.89 -54.87
CA LYS A 73 3.73 76.67 -53.41
C LYS A 73 4.23 75.28 -53.08
N ASN A 74 5.00 75.17 -52.01
CA ASN A 74 5.51 73.89 -51.50
C ASN A 74 4.99 73.67 -50.07
N VAL A 75 4.40 72.51 -49.81
CA VAL A 75 3.83 72.16 -48.49
C VAL A 75 4.86 72.12 -47.35
N CYS A 76 6.15 72.02 -47.67
CA CYS A 76 7.26 72.02 -46.73
C CYS A 76 8.03 73.35 -46.69
N SER A 77 7.54 74.43 -47.31
CA SER A 77 8.19 75.75 -47.29
C SER A 77 7.20 76.89 -46.99
N PRO A 78 7.34 77.59 -45.84
CA PRO A 78 8.31 77.34 -44.77
C PRO A 78 8.06 75.99 -44.07
N ASN A 79 9.10 75.37 -43.47
CA ASN A 79 8.98 74.05 -42.85
C ASN A 79 7.86 74.05 -41.79
N PRO A 80 6.75 73.31 -41.99
CA PRO A 80 5.63 73.32 -41.05
C PRO A 80 5.93 72.56 -39.76
N CYS A 81 6.97 71.72 -39.74
CA CYS A 81 7.38 70.91 -38.60
C CYS A 81 8.19 71.74 -37.60
N LYS A 82 7.77 71.73 -36.34
CA LYS A 82 8.43 72.37 -35.20
C LYS A 82 9.63 71.52 -34.73
N ASN A 83 10.44 72.09 -33.83
CA ASN A 83 11.54 71.40 -33.14
C ASN A 83 12.50 70.63 -34.09
N ASN A 84 12.84 71.23 -35.22
CA ASN A 84 13.70 70.66 -36.27
C ASN A 84 13.18 69.33 -36.85
N GLY A 85 11.86 69.13 -36.88
CA GLY A 85 11.25 68.02 -37.60
C GLY A 85 11.50 68.10 -39.10
N GLN A 86 11.70 66.95 -39.74
CA GLN A 86 11.90 66.86 -41.18
C GLN A 86 10.54 66.75 -41.89
N CYS A 87 10.21 67.73 -42.73
CA CYS A 87 8.99 67.69 -43.53
C CYS A 87 9.17 66.78 -44.75
N ALA A 88 8.18 65.91 -44.98
CA ALA A 88 8.06 65.13 -46.20
C ALA A 88 6.67 65.36 -46.81
N PRO A 89 6.55 65.58 -48.13
CA PRO A 89 5.27 65.62 -48.80
C PRO A 89 4.45 64.33 -48.57
N TRP A 90 3.15 64.47 -48.30
CA TRP A 90 2.23 63.35 -48.10
C TRP A 90 0.95 63.59 -48.90
N GLY A 91 0.82 62.91 -50.04
CA GLY A 91 -0.26 63.17 -51.00
C GLY A 91 -0.04 64.45 -51.83
N LYS A 92 -1.12 64.97 -52.43
CA LYS A 92 -1.06 66.13 -53.35
C LYS A 92 -0.89 67.47 -52.64
N THR A 93 -1.58 67.65 -51.50
CA THR A 93 -1.60 68.91 -50.73
C THR A 93 -1.22 68.73 -49.25
N GLY A 94 -0.93 67.50 -48.82
CA GLY A 94 -0.57 67.21 -47.44
C GLY A 94 0.95 67.11 -47.23
N TYR A 95 1.34 67.14 -45.96
CA TYR A 95 2.70 66.90 -45.51
C TYR A 95 2.68 65.97 -44.29
N LYS A 96 3.80 65.31 -44.01
CA LYS A 96 4.03 64.53 -42.80
C LYS A 96 5.35 64.94 -42.19
N CYS A 97 5.33 65.21 -40.89
CA CYS A 97 6.54 65.53 -40.14
C CYS A 97 7.18 64.25 -39.60
N ARG A 98 8.48 64.09 -39.86
CA ARG A 98 9.32 63.10 -39.19
C ARG A 98 10.01 63.80 -38.02
N CYS A 99 9.57 63.47 -36.81
CA CYS A 99 10.09 64.12 -35.61
C CYS A 99 11.47 63.58 -35.23
N LYS A 100 12.32 64.47 -34.76
CA LYS A 100 13.57 64.10 -34.09
C LYS A 100 13.22 63.46 -32.73
N GLY A 101 14.01 62.50 -32.27
CA GLY A 101 13.76 61.79 -31.02
C GLY A 101 13.45 62.75 -29.86
N GLY A 102 12.32 62.53 -29.19
CA GLY A 102 11.91 63.28 -28.00
C GLY A 102 10.79 64.28 -28.25
N TYR A 103 10.31 64.37 -29.49
CA TYR A 103 9.14 65.13 -29.88
C TYR A 103 8.12 64.25 -30.60
N THR A 104 6.84 64.53 -30.38
CA THR A 104 5.69 63.86 -30.99
C THR A 104 4.64 64.89 -31.40
N GLY A 105 3.54 64.43 -31.99
CA GLY A 105 2.49 65.26 -32.55
C GLY A 105 2.62 65.47 -34.07
N PRO A 106 1.55 65.92 -34.75
CA PRO A 106 1.51 66.06 -36.21
C PRO A 106 2.53 67.06 -36.77
N ARG A 107 3.02 67.98 -35.93
CA ARG A 107 4.04 68.98 -36.27
C ARG A 107 5.27 68.88 -35.37
N CYS A 108 5.46 67.80 -34.61
CA CYS A 108 6.56 67.63 -33.65
C CYS A 108 6.59 68.70 -32.55
N GLU A 109 5.42 69.21 -32.16
CA GLU A 109 5.22 70.29 -31.21
C GLU A 109 5.21 69.83 -29.74
N VAL A 110 4.94 68.55 -29.48
CA VAL A 110 4.79 68.01 -28.13
C VAL A 110 6.11 67.37 -27.69
N HIS A 111 6.64 67.77 -26.53
CA HIS A 111 7.75 67.07 -25.91
C HIS A 111 7.30 65.69 -25.40
N ALA A 112 7.86 64.62 -25.94
CA ALA A 112 7.38 63.26 -25.69
C ALA A 112 7.58 62.77 -24.24
N CYS A 113 8.43 63.44 -23.46
CA CYS A 113 8.69 63.10 -22.04
C CYS A 113 8.33 64.23 -21.05
N LYS A 114 7.59 65.27 -21.47
CA LYS A 114 7.19 66.38 -20.57
C LYS A 114 5.71 66.74 -20.75
N PRO A 115 4.84 66.51 -19.73
CA PRO A 115 5.13 65.81 -18.47
C PRO A 115 5.50 64.33 -18.70
N ASN A 116 6.16 63.68 -17.74
CA ASN A 116 6.60 62.29 -17.89
C ASN A 116 5.36 61.37 -18.11
N PRO A 117 5.23 60.72 -19.29
CA PRO A 117 4.07 59.86 -19.56
C PRO A 117 4.14 58.53 -18.81
N CYS A 118 5.30 58.13 -18.30
CA CYS A 118 5.49 56.88 -17.58
C CYS A 118 4.98 56.99 -16.14
N LYS A 119 4.06 56.10 -15.76
CA LYS A 119 3.54 55.94 -14.40
C LYS A 119 4.54 55.19 -13.51
N ASN A 120 4.26 55.15 -12.21
CA ASN A 120 5.00 54.33 -11.22
C ASN A 120 6.53 54.51 -11.27
N ASN A 121 6.99 55.77 -11.37
CA ASN A 121 8.41 56.15 -11.46
C ASN A 121 9.17 55.57 -12.67
N GLY A 122 8.46 55.19 -13.74
CA GLY A 122 9.08 54.79 -14.99
C GLY A 122 9.93 55.92 -15.60
N ARG A 123 11.08 55.56 -16.16
CA ARG A 123 11.97 56.51 -16.83
C ARG A 123 11.59 56.64 -18.30
N CYS A 124 11.20 57.84 -18.71
CA CYS A 124 10.93 58.13 -20.12
C CYS A 124 12.22 58.32 -20.91
N SER A 125 12.29 57.71 -22.08
CA SER A 125 13.31 57.96 -23.09
C SER A 125 12.66 58.31 -24.44
N PRO A 126 13.16 59.32 -25.16
CA PRO A 126 12.84 59.59 -26.55
C PRO A 126 12.87 58.34 -27.44
N ASP A 127 11.86 58.12 -28.28
CA ASP A 127 11.90 57.08 -29.33
C ASP A 127 11.42 57.63 -30.68
N GLY A 128 12.14 57.30 -31.76
CA GLY A 128 11.85 57.82 -33.09
C GLY A 128 10.68 57.16 -33.81
N LYS A 129 10.19 55.99 -33.33
CA LYS A 129 9.09 55.25 -33.94
C LYS A 129 7.77 55.49 -33.22
N THR A 130 7.76 55.45 -31.88
CA THR A 130 6.57 55.63 -31.04
C THR A 130 6.50 56.99 -30.34
N GLY A 131 7.53 57.84 -30.50
CA GLY A 131 7.66 59.15 -29.86
C GLY A 131 8.40 59.09 -28.52
N TYR A 132 7.99 58.16 -27.65
CA TYR A 132 8.67 57.85 -26.39
C TYR A 132 8.63 56.36 -26.09
N LYS A 133 9.53 55.93 -25.20
CA LYS A 133 9.58 54.61 -24.60
C LYS A 133 9.76 54.73 -23.10
N CYS A 134 8.93 54.02 -22.34
CA CYS A 134 9.05 53.94 -20.88
C CYS A 134 9.93 52.76 -20.49
N ARG A 135 10.90 53.01 -19.61
CA ARG A 135 11.63 51.96 -18.90
C ARG A 135 11.05 51.84 -17.50
N CYS A 136 10.34 50.75 -17.27
CA CYS A 136 9.64 50.52 -16.02
C CYS A 136 10.61 50.13 -14.89
N VAL A 137 10.22 50.47 -13.66
CA VAL A 137 10.85 49.96 -12.44
C VAL A 137 10.33 48.53 -12.21
N GLY A 138 11.12 47.68 -11.55
CA GLY A 138 10.76 46.27 -11.31
C GLY A 138 9.34 46.11 -10.77
N GLY A 139 8.61 45.15 -11.34
CA GLY A 139 7.22 44.84 -11.04
C GLY A 139 6.14 45.65 -11.73
N TYR A 140 6.52 46.56 -12.62
CA TYR A 140 5.59 47.28 -13.47
C TYR A 140 5.83 47.00 -14.95
N SER A 141 4.74 46.88 -15.71
CA SER A 141 4.75 46.57 -17.13
C SER A 141 3.75 47.42 -17.92
N GLY A 142 3.68 47.19 -19.23
CA GLY A 142 2.85 47.96 -20.15
C GLY A 142 3.52 49.22 -20.73
N PRO A 143 2.93 49.83 -21.77
CA PRO A 143 3.52 50.96 -22.52
C PRO A 143 3.80 52.21 -21.66
N THR A 144 3.10 52.37 -20.54
CA THR A 144 3.28 53.49 -19.61
C THR A 144 3.64 53.03 -18.19
N CYS A 145 4.04 51.78 -18.01
CA CYS A 145 4.32 51.19 -16.68
C CYS A 145 3.11 51.20 -15.74
N GLN A 146 1.89 51.09 -16.29
CA GLN A 146 0.64 51.18 -15.55
C GLN A 146 0.21 49.86 -14.92
N GLU A 147 0.67 48.72 -15.45
CA GLU A 147 0.32 47.40 -14.96
C GLU A 147 1.25 47.03 -13.80
N ASN A 148 0.69 46.49 -12.71
CA ASN A 148 1.43 46.05 -11.55
C ASN A 148 1.31 44.52 -11.44
N ALA A 149 2.44 43.83 -11.56
CA ALA A 149 2.46 42.36 -11.61
C ALA A 149 1.97 41.68 -10.30
N CYS A 150 1.92 42.43 -9.19
CA CYS A 150 1.44 41.95 -7.88
C CYS A 150 0.09 42.55 -7.45
N LYS A 151 -0.66 43.23 -8.34
CA LYS A 151 -1.98 43.80 -8.00
C LYS A 151 -3.03 43.53 -9.09
N PRO A 152 -4.13 42.79 -8.77
CA PRO A 152 -4.35 42.07 -7.50
C PRO A 152 -3.27 40.99 -7.27
N ASN A 153 -3.07 40.56 -6.01
CA ASN A 153 -2.02 39.58 -5.69
C ASN A 153 -2.28 38.27 -6.46
N PRO A 154 -1.41 37.87 -7.42
CA PRO A 154 -1.60 36.65 -8.20
C PRO A 154 -1.36 35.38 -7.37
N CYS A 155 -0.67 35.49 -6.24
CA CYS A 155 -0.33 34.35 -5.40
C CYS A 155 -1.53 33.91 -4.54
N SER A 156 -2.07 32.74 -4.85
CA SER A 156 -3.14 32.08 -4.11
C SER A 156 -2.72 31.64 -2.71
N ASN A 157 -3.70 31.25 -1.88
CA ASN A 157 -3.48 30.66 -0.55
C ASN A 157 -2.59 31.50 0.39
N GLY A 158 -2.61 32.82 0.22
CA GLY A 158 -1.83 33.76 1.02
C GLY A 158 -0.33 33.74 0.73
N GLY A 159 0.06 33.31 -0.48
CA GLY A 159 1.42 33.46 -0.99
C GLY A 159 1.84 34.92 -1.13
N LYS A 160 3.14 35.17 -1.01
CA LYS A 160 3.71 36.52 -1.09
C LYS A 160 4.25 36.77 -2.50
N CYS A 161 3.70 37.77 -3.18
CA CYS A 161 4.16 38.16 -4.51
C CYS A 161 5.43 39.00 -4.43
N SER A 162 6.41 38.63 -5.26
CA SER A 162 7.65 39.37 -5.47
C SER A 162 7.81 39.63 -6.96
N ALA A 163 7.82 40.90 -7.33
CA ALA A 163 7.87 41.32 -8.71
C ALA A 163 9.33 41.40 -9.22
N ASP A 164 9.58 40.97 -10.45
CA ASP A 164 10.92 40.91 -11.01
C ASP A 164 11.35 42.22 -11.69
N LYS A 165 12.57 42.27 -12.23
CA LYS A 165 13.09 43.47 -12.92
C LYS A 165 12.51 43.68 -14.34
N PHE A 166 11.82 42.68 -14.90
CA PHE A 166 11.30 42.67 -16.26
C PHE A 166 9.79 42.93 -16.34
N GLY A 167 9.12 43.07 -15.18
CA GLY A 167 7.68 43.32 -15.10
C GLY A 167 6.84 42.04 -14.96
N ASP A 168 7.48 40.92 -14.64
CA ASP A 168 6.87 39.65 -14.27
C ASP A 168 6.81 39.52 -12.74
N TYR A 169 6.24 38.41 -12.25
CA TYR A 169 6.13 38.12 -10.83
C TYR A 169 6.59 36.71 -10.46
N SER A 170 6.85 36.53 -9.18
CA SER A 170 7.14 35.25 -8.56
C SER A 170 6.40 35.13 -7.24
N CYS A 171 5.92 33.93 -6.91
CA CYS A 171 5.19 33.67 -5.69
C CYS A 171 6.03 32.88 -4.69
N GLU A 172 6.20 33.45 -3.49
CA GLU A 172 6.70 32.72 -2.33
C GLU A 172 5.53 32.05 -1.62
N CYS A 173 5.45 30.73 -1.75
CA CYS A 173 4.32 29.97 -1.22
C CYS A 173 4.44 29.72 0.28
N ARG A 174 3.28 29.70 0.95
CA ARG A 174 3.21 29.22 2.35
C ARG A 174 3.54 27.74 2.41
N LYS A 175 4.03 27.29 3.57
CA LYS A 175 4.37 25.88 3.83
C LYS A 175 3.19 24.96 3.45
N GLY A 176 3.47 23.96 2.63
CA GLY A 176 2.47 23.00 2.14
C GLY A 176 1.77 23.39 0.83
N TYR A 177 2.01 24.59 0.30
CA TYR A 177 1.51 25.00 -1.02
C TYR A 177 2.63 25.05 -2.04
N PHE A 178 2.30 24.76 -3.29
CA PHE A 178 3.23 24.75 -4.42
C PHE A 178 2.51 25.10 -5.73
N GLY A 179 3.29 25.27 -6.79
CA GLY A 179 2.82 25.78 -8.08
C GLY A 179 3.24 27.24 -8.31
N PRO A 180 3.18 27.73 -9.56
CA PRO A 180 3.60 29.08 -9.91
C PRO A 180 2.79 30.17 -9.18
N GLU A 181 1.53 29.88 -8.85
CA GLU A 181 0.63 30.79 -8.14
C GLU A 181 0.27 30.27 -6.74
N CYS A 182 1.00 29.28 -6.22
CA CYS A 182 0.70 28.62 -4.94
C CYS A 182 -0.69 27.98 -4.88
N GLU A 183 -1.21 27.53 -6.02
CA GLU A 183 -2.58 27.06 -6.17
C GLU A 183 -2.78 25.60 -5.70
N ARG A 184 -1.69 24.83 -5.57
CA ARG A 184 -1.75 23.41 -5.23
C ARG A 184 -1.36 23.16 -3.79
N TYR A 185 -2.11 22.29 -3.11
CA TYR A 185 -1.80 21.86 -1.75
C TYR A 185 -1.23 20.45 -1.75
N VAL A 186 -0.13 20.20 -1.02
CA VAL A 186 0.58 18.91 -1.01
C VAL A 186 -0.27 17.71 -0.57
N CYS A 187 -1.37 17.96 0.15
CA CYS A 187 -2.30 16.91 0.59
C CYS A 187 -3.61 16.88 -0.20
N ALA A 188 -3.71 17.58 -1.34
CA ALA A 188 -4.89 17.60 -2.20
C ALA A 188 -4.54 17.26 -3.67
N PRO A 189 -5.03 16.12 -4.21
CA PRO A 189 -5.77 15.06 -3.50
C PRO A 189 -4.91 14.32 -2.48
N ASN A 190 -5.51 13.69 -1.46
CA ASN A 190 -4.77 13.06 -0.37
C ASN A 190 -3.81 11.96 -0.90
N PRO A 191 -2.48 12.15 -0.77
CA PRO A 191 -1.49 11.18 -1.25
C PRO A 191 -1.44 9.91 -0.40
N CYS A 192 -1.90 9.98 0.85
CA CYS A 192 -1.90 8.87 1.79
C CYS A 192 -3.01 7.87 1.47
N LYS A 193 -2.64 6.61 1.24
CA LYS A 193 -3.58 5.53 0.93
C LYS A 193 -4.13 4.88 2.20
N ASN A 194 -5.11 4.00 2.03
CA ASN A 194 -5.72 3.20 3.11
C ASN A 194 -6.23 4.05 4.30
N GLY A 195 -6.74 5.24 4.01
CA GLY A 195 -7.28 6.16 5.01
C GLY A 195 -6.23 6.84 5.89
N GLY A 196 -4.98 6.93 5.44
CA GLY A 196 -3.94 7.70 6.12
C GLY A 196 -4.23 9.20 6.16
N ALA A 197 -3.85 9.86 7.25
CA ALA A 197 -3.98 11.31 7.41
C ALA A 197 -2.74 12.01 6.83
N CYS A 198 -2.95 13.03 5.99
CA CYS A 198 -1.87 13.80 5.39
C CYS A 198 -1.64 15.12 6.14
N SER A 199 -0.38 15.50 6.29
CA SER A 199 0.05 16.81 6.80
C SER A 199 1.25 17.31 6.01
N SER A 200 1.40 18.62 5.82
CA SER A 200 2.62 19.18 5.23
C SER A 200 3.83 18.90 6.12
N ASP A 201 4.99 18.60 5.54
CA ASP A 201 6.24 18.39 6.31
C ASP A 201 6.97 19.71 6.67
N GLY A 202 6.52 20.84 6.12
CA GLY A 202 7.10 22.16 6.36
C GLY A 202 8.22 22.56 5.40
N SER A 203 8.70 21.63 4.56
CA SER A 203 9.78 21.81 3.57
C SER A 203 9.27 21.77 2.12
N GLY A 204 7.95 21.84 1.93
CA GLY A 204 7.30 21.75 0.62
C GLY A 204 6.87 20.34 0.23
N GLY A 205 7.03 19.36 1.11
CA GLY A 205 6.54 17.99 0.95
C GLY A 205 5.37 17.67 1.89
N TYR A 206 5.06 16.39 1.99
CA TYR A 206 3.98 15.86 2.83
C TYR A 206 4.46 14.68 3.67
N LYS A 207 3.76 14.47 4.79
CA LYS A 207 3.95 13.33 5.69
C LYS A 207 2.62 12.64 5.90
N CYS A 208 2.62 11.32 5.76
CA CYS A 208 1.46 10.48 6.02
C CYS A 208 1.52 9.86 7.42
N ARG A 209 0.42 9.98 8.17
CA ARG A 209 0.17 9.22 9.39
C ARG A 209 -0.76 8.06 9.07
N CYS A 210 -0.22 6.85 9.08
CA CYS A 210 -0.95 5.65 8.68
C CYS A 210 -1.92 5.17 9.76
N LYS A 211 -3.06 4.63 9.32
CA LYS A 211 -3.94 3.83 10.19
C LYS A 211 -3.29 2.49 10.53
N GLY A 212 -3.73 1.88 11.61
CA GLY A 212 -3.20 0.60 12.10
C GLY A 212 -3.21 -0.47 11.00
N GLY A 213 -2.10 -1.19 10.87
CA GLY A 213 -1.93 -2.24 9.86
C GLY A 213 -1.33 -1.79 8.53
N TYR A 214 -0.99 -0.51 8.40
CA TYR A 214 -0.34 0.04 7.20
C TYR A 214 0.93 0.80 7.52
N SER A 215 1.89 0.76 6.59
CA SER A 215 3.19 1.41 6.73
C SER A 215 3.70 1.98 5.40
N GLY A 216 4.89 2.60 5.47
CA GLY A 216 5.54 3.28 4.35
C GLY A 216 5.11 4.74 4.17
N PRO A 217 5.80 5.48 3.28
CA PRO A 217 5.63 6.94 3.13
C PRO A 217 4.23 7.35 2.65
N THR A 218 3.51 6.44 1.98
CA THR A 218 2.14 6.66 1.48
C THR A 218 1.11 5.73 2.09
N CYS A 219 1.44 5.00 3.16
CA CYS A 219 0.56 4.04 3.84
C CYS A 219 0.01 2.94 2.92
N LYS A 220 0.75 2.58 1.86
CA LYS A 220 0.34 1.53 0.90
C LYS A 220 0.66 0.12 1.39
N VAL A 221 1.72 -0.05 2.17
CA VAL A 221 2.22 -1.36 2.57
C VAL A 221 1.33 -1.92 3.68
N ASN A 222 0.73 -3.09 3.46
CA ASN A 222 0.00 -3.81 4.50
C ASN A 222 1.00 -4.64 5.30
N VAL A 223 1.09 -4.38 6.61
CA VAL A 223 2.12 -5.00 7.46
C VAL A 223 1.91 -6.50 7.70
N CYS A 224 0.73 -7.03 7.42
CA CYS A 224 0.38 -8.44 7.56
C CYS A 224 0.13 -9.15 6.22
N LYS A 225 0.41 -8.50 5.07
CA LYS A 225 0.22 -9.10 3.74
C LYS A 225 1.45 -8.89 2.83
N PRO A 226 2.10 -9.98 2.38
CA PRO A 226 1.86 -11.38 2.78
C PRO A 226 2.15 -11.58 4.28
N ASN A 227 1.58 -12.63 4.90
CA ASN A 227 1.73 -12.87 6.34
C ASN A 227 3.23 -13.02 6.69
N PRO A 228 3.82 -12.09 7.49
CA PRO A 228 5.23 -12.14 7.83
C PRO A 228 5.55 -13.26 8.83
N CYS A 229 4.55 -13.77 9.55
CA CYS A 229 4.73 -14.79 10.59
C CYS A 229 4.93 -16.18 10.00
N LYS A 230 6.02 -16.84 10.40
CA LYS A 230 6.38 -18.22 10.07
C LYS A 230 5.60 -19.22 10.93
N ASN A 231 5.75 -20.51 10.60
CA ASN A 231 5.19 -21.62 11.38
C ASN A 231 3.69 -21.49 11.71
N SER A 232 2.92 -20.94 10.77
CA SER A 232 1.48 -20.64 10.93
C SER A 232 1.14 -19.69 12.08
N GLY A 233 2.06 -18.78 12.44
CA GLY A 233 1.79 -17.68 13.36
C GLY A 233 0.73 -16.72 12.83
N MET A 234 -0.05 -16.15 13.74
CA MET A 234 -1.10 -15.19 13.41
C MET A 234 -0.54 -13.76 13.46
N CYS A 235 -0.57 -13.05 12.33
CA CYS A 235 -0.17 -11.65 12.28
C CYS A 235 -1.27 -10.75 12.86
N VAL A 236 -0.90 -9.88 13.78
CA VAL A 236 -1.77 -8.84 14.33
C VAL A 236 -1.16 -7.47 14.12
N ASN A 237 -1.99 -6.49 13.77
CA ASN A 237 -1.55 -5.12 13.54
C ASN A 237 -1.12 -4.48 14.87
N LYS A 238 0.06 -3.85 14.89
CA LYS A 238 0.57 -3.08 16.04
C LYS A 238 1.02 -1.70 15.56
N GLY A 239 0.07 -0.77 15.48
CA GLY A 239 0.31 0.57 14.91
C GLY A 239 0.70 0.48 13.43
N SER A 240 1.81 1.11 13.05
CA SER A 240 2.41 1.02 11.71
C SER A 240 3.38 -0.16 11.55
N SER A 241 3.36 -1.10 12.50
CA SER A 241 4.12 -2.36 12.48
C SER A 241 3.18 -3.54 12.71
N TYR A 242 3.74 -4.74 12.76
CA TYR A 242 3.04 -5.97 13.08
C TYR A 242 3.60 -6.62 14.34
N LYS A 243 2.83 -7.55 14.91
CA LYS A 243 3.30 -8.52 15.89
C LYS A 243 2.80 -9.90 15.48
N CYS A 244 3.64 -10.91 15.63
CA CYS A 244 3.24 -12.29 15.42
C CYS A 244 2.80 -12.91 16.74
N ASN A 245 1.61 -13.51 16.75
CA ASN A 245 1.15 -14.39 17.81
C ASN A 245 1.51 -15.83 17.41
N CYS A 246 2.54 -16.36 18.05
CA CYS A 246 3.09 -17.68 17.71
C CYS A 246 2.22 -18.81 18.24
N LYS A 247 2.20 -19.91 17.48
CA LYS A 247 1.63 -21.19 17.96
C LYS A 247 2.57 -21.80 19.00
N GLY A 248 2.03 -22.74 19.79
CA GLY A 248 2.79 -23.37 20.87
C GLY A 248 4.11 -23.99 20.41
N GLY A 249 5.16 -23.77 21.19
CA GLY A 249 6.54 -24.19 20.94
C GLY A 249 7.29 -23.45 19.82
N TYR A 250 6.76 -22.32 19.36
CA TYR A 250 7.47 -21.40 18.48
C TYR A 250 7.63 -20.01 19.12
N SER A 251 8.80 -19.41 18.93
CA SER A 251 9.20 -18.12 19.49
C SER A 251 9.89 -17.22 18.45
N GLY A 252 10.30 -16.03 18.86
CA GLY A 252 10.94 -15.03 17.99
C GLY A 252 9.97 -14.02 17.37
N PRO A 253 10.46 -12.90 16.82
CA PRO A 253 9.63 -11.82 16.25
C PRO A 253 8.70 -12.27 15.12
N THR A 254 9.10 -13.29 14.36
CA THR A 254 8.32 -13.85 13.26
C THR A 254 7.91 -15.31 13.50
N CYS A 255 8.01 -15.81 14.73
CA CYS A 255 7.75 -17.21 15.08
C CYS A 255 8.68 -18.21 14.37
N GLU A 256 9.91 -17.80 14.08
CA GLU A 256 10.92 -18.59 13.35
C GLU A 256 11.64 -19.61 14.22
N GLU A 257 11.75 -19.34 15.53
CA GLU A 257 12.42 -20.22 16.48
C GLU A 257 11.50 -21.39 16.84
N ASN A 258 12.06 -22.58 16.95
CA ASN A 258 11.32 -23.81 17.24
C ASN A 258 11.97 -24.51 18.43
N ALA A 259 11.20 -24.68 19.51
CA ALA A 259 11.68 -25.31 20.74
C ALA A 259 12.14 -26.77 20.56
N CYS A 260 11.73 -27.43 19.48
CA CYS A 260 12.17 -28.78 19.11
C CYS A 260 13.42 -28.81 18.20
N LYS A 261 14.09 -27.67 17.97
CA LYS A 261 15.29 -27.60 17.12
C LYS A 261 16.45 -26.88 17.83
N PRO A 262 17.56 -27.60 18.14
CA PRO A 262 17.76 -29.04 17.97
C PRO A 262 16.80 -29.87 18.84
N ASN A 263 16.57 -31.16 18.51
CA ASN A 263 15.64 -32.00 19.25
C ASN A 263 16.10 -32.15 20.72
N PRO A 264 15.34 -31.66 21.72
CA PRO A 264 15.72 -31.75 23.11
C PRO A 264 15.45 -33.14 23.72
N CYS A 265 14.69 -33.99 23.04
CA CYS A 265 14.30 -35.31 23.54
C CYS A 265 15.41 -36.34 23.29
N GLN A 266 15.83 -37.01 24.35
CA GLN A 266 16.84 -38.07 24.34
C GLN A 266 16.23 -39.44 24.01
N ASN A 267 17.09 -40.44 23.81
CA ASN A 267 16.72 -41.85 23.67
C ASN A 267 15.65 -42.16 22.60
N GLY A 268 15.63 -41.37 21.52
CA GLY A 268 14.66 -41.53 20.42
C GLY A 268 13.27 -40.94 20.69
N GLY A 269 13.11 -40.13 21.75
CA GLY A 269 11.87 -39.43 22.05
C GLY A 269 11.45 -38.46 20.93
N ARG A 270 10.15 -38.39 20.65
CA ARG A 270 9.57 -37.47 19.66
C ARG A 270 9.23 -36.14 20.32
N CYS A 271 9.86 -35.06 19.90
CA CYS A 271 9.50 -33.71 20.34
C CYS A 271 8.19 -33.24 19.72
N VAL A 272 7.34 -32.64 20.55
CA VAL A 272 6.10 -31.97 20.15
C VAL A 272 6.18 -30.52 20.65
N PRO A 273 6.13 -29.52 19.75
CA PRO A 273 6.06 -28.11 20.14
C PRO A 273 4.77 -27.84 20.92
N GLU A 274 4.86 -27.28 22.14
CA GLU A 274 3.70 -27.08 23.02
C GLU A 274 3.96 -25.97 24.05
N GLY A 275 2.90 -25.30 24.51
CA GLY A 275 3.03 -24.17 25.45
C GLY A 275 3.65 -22.91 24.81
N ARG A 276 3.68 -21.79 25.54
CA ARG A 276 4.36 -20.58 25.07
C ARG A 276 5.87 -20.81 25.22
N ASP A 277 6.57 -20.92 24.11
CA ASP A 277 8.02 -21.11 24.03
C ASP A 277 8.53 -22.46 24.62
N GLY A 278 7.70 -23.50 24.60
CA GLY A 278 8.01 -24.81 25.22
C GLY A 278 7.96 -26.01 24.27
N TYR A 279 8.28 -27.18 24.82
CA TYR A 279 8.15 -28.46 24.14
C TYR A 279 7.70 -29.55 25.11
N ARG A 280 7.15 -30.64 24.57
CA ARG A 280 6.92 -31.88 25.30
C ARG A 280 7.55 -33.05 24.55
N CYS A 281 8.30 -33.87 25.25
CA CYS A 281 8.84 -35.10 24.70
C CYS A 281 7.84 -36.25 24.86
N LYS A 282 7.54 -36.93 23.76
CA LYS A 282 6.84 -38.22 23.77
C LYS A 282 7.89 -39.33 23.79
N CYS A 283 8.08 -39.94 24.95
CA CYS A 283 9.09 -40.97 25.15
C CYS A 283 8.71 -42.29 24.48
N VAL A 284 9.74 -43.00 24.02
CA VAL A 284 9.61 -44.39 23.59
C VAL A 284 9.53 -45.26 24.86
N GLY A 285 8.83 -46.39 24.79
CA GLY A 285 8.76 -47.34 25.90
C GLY A 285 10.13 -47.61 26.54
N GLY A 286 10.17 -47.67 27.87
CA GLY A 286 11.39 -47.84 28.67
C GLY A 286 12.09 -46.56 29.11
N TYR A 287 11.59 -45.37 28.71
CA TYR A 287 12.12 -44.07 29.14
C TYR A 287 11.03 -43.15 29.69
N SER A 288 11.38 -42.35 30.71
CA SER A 288 10.52 -41.34 31.34
C SER A 288 11.23 -39.98 31.50
N GLY A 289 10.56 -39.03 32.14
CA GLY A 289 11.09 -37.70 32.39
C GLY A 289 10.76 -36.68 31.30
N PRO A 290 11.03 -35.38 31.55
CA PRO A 290 10.69 -34.29 30.63
C PRO A 290 11.45 -34.35 29.30
N THR A 291 12.64 -34.96 29.29
CA THR A 291 13.53 -35.10 28.12
C THR A 291 13.74 -36.57 27.72
N CYS A 292 13.01 -37.53 28.30
CA CYS A 292 13.15 -38.96 28.03
C CYS A 292 14.55 -39.53 28.36
N ASP A 293 15.25 -38.96 29.33
CA ASP A 293 16.59 -39.36 29.75
C ASP A 293 16.59 -40.41 30.88
N GLU A 294 15.48 -40.53 31.62
CA GLU A 294 15.35 -41.49 32.70
C GLU A 294 15.02 -42.88 32.16
N ASN A 295 15.76 -43.90 32.60
CA ASN A 295 15.48 -45.29 32.23
C ASN A 295 14.58 -45.95 33.27
N VAL A 296 13.36 -46.30 32.89
CA VAL A 296 12.35 -46.82 33.84
C VAL A 296 12.71 -48.20 34.39
N CYS A 297 13.61 -48.94 33.73
CA CYS A 297 14.16 -50.21 34.22
C CYS A 297 15.41 -50.05 35.09
N LYS A 298 15.83 -48.81 35.45
CA LYS A 298 17.02 -48.54 36.27
C LYS A 298 16.72 -47.51 37.37
N PRO A 299 16.67 -47.93 38.66
CA PRO A 299 16.82 -49.31 39.13
C PRO A 299 15.69 -50.23 38.67
N ASN A 300 15.93 -51.55 38.63
CA ASN A 300 14.93 -52.53 38.15
C ASN A 300 13.67 -52.48 39.03
N PRO A 301 12.49 -52.07 38.51
CA PRO A 301 11.25 -51.97 39.28
C PRO A 301 10.64 -53.34 39.59
N CYS A 302 11.06 -54.41 38.90
CA CYS A 302 10.51 -55.74 39.07
C CYS A 302 11.06 -56.42 40.33
N GLN A 303 10.19 -56.70 41.28
CA GLN A 303 10.50 -57.41 42.52
C GLN A 303 10.78 -58.89 42.27
N ASN A 304 11.29 -59.60 43.29
CA ASN A 304 11.48 -61.05 43.29
C ASN A 304 12.30 -61.59 42.10
N LYS A 305 13.33 -60.85 41.70
CA LYS A 305 14.21 -61.14 40.54
C LYS A 305 13.48 -61.15 39.19
N GLY A 306 12.35 -60.45 39.08
CA GLY A 306 11.66 -60.24 37.80
C GLY A 306 12.55 -59.49 36.81
N ARG A 307 12.38 -59.78 35.51
CA ARG A 307 13.12 -59.09 34.44
C ARG A 307 12.27 -57.95 33.88
N CYS A 308 12.78 -56.72 33.99
CA CYS A 308 12.17 -55.56 33.36
C CYS A 308 12.45 -55.56 31.85
N SER A 309 11.44 -55.21 31.07
CA SER A 309 11.55 -54.90 29.65
C SER A 309 10.78 -53.60 29.36
N PRO A 310 11.32 -52.74 28.48
CA PRO A 310 10.56 -51.60 27.94
C PRO A 310 9.22 -52.04 27.36
N ASP A 311 8.17 -51.26 27.59
CA ASP A 311 6.83 -51.49 27.02
C ASP A 311 6.14 -50.15 26.74
N ASN A 312 5.11 -50.15 25.89
CA ASN A 312 4.33 -48.94 25.57
C ASN A 312 3.09 -48.77 26.48
N SER A 313 3.11 -49.35 27.67
CA SER A 313 2.10 -49.13 28.71
C SER A 313 2.22 -47.72 29.30
N ASP A 314 1.20 -47.25 30.03
CA ASP A 314 1.23 -45.96 30.72
C ASP A 314 2.43 -45.84 31.69
N ASP A 315 2.85 -46.96 32.27
CA ASP A 315 4.02 -47.05 33.16
C ASP A 315 5.37 -47.14 32.41
N GLY A 316 5.36 -47.37 31.09
CA GLY A 316 6.56 -47.41 30.24
C GLY A 316 7.41 -48.69 30.38
N PHE A 317 7.02 -49.67 31.20
CA PHE A 317 7.73 -50.94 31.33
C PHE A 317 6.78 -52.10 31.59
N LYS A 318 7.33 -53.31 31.44
CA LYS A 318 6.66 -54.56 31.79
C LYS A 318 7.62 -55.51 32.51
N CYS A 319 7.12 -56.14 33.57
CA CYS A 319 7.87 -57.14 34.31
C CYS A 319 7.56 -58.56 33.84
N ARG A 320 8.60 -59.33 33.54
CA ARG A 320 8.51 -60.77 33.37
C ARG A 320 8.82 -61.47 34.69
N CYS A 321 7.79 -61.96 35.35
CA CYS A 321 7.90 -62.62 36.65
C CYS A 321 8.45 -64.04 36.53
N LEU A 322 9.35 -64.39 37.45
CA LEU A 322 9.93 -65.72 37.57
C LEU A 322 9.21 -66.50 38.69
N GLY A 323 9.33 -67.82 38.72
CA GLY A 323 8.92 -68.64 39.88
C GLY A 323 7.42 -68.62 40.22
N GLY A 324 6.54 -68.23 39.31
CA GLY A 324 5.07 -68.19 39.53
C GLY A 324 4.57 -66.95 40.27
N TYR A 325 5.42 -65.94 40.48
CA TYR A 325 5.02 -64.63 40.98
C TYR A 325 4.13 -63.91 39.95
N LYS A 326 3.24 -63.04 40.43
CA LYS A 326 2.30 -62.27 39.59
C LYS A 326 2.27 -60.79 40.03
N GLY A 327 1.44 -59.99 39.37
CA GLY A 327 1.34 -58.55 39.58
C GLY A 327 2.19 -57.74 38.58
N PRO A 328 1.90 -56.44 38.42
CA PRO A 328 2.63 -55.53 37.51
C PRO A 328 4.12 -55.44 37.80
N THR A 329 4.54 -55.58 39.07
CA THR A 329 5.94 -55.55 39.50
C THR A 329 6.44 -56.87 40.09
N CYS A 330 5.71 -57.97 39.87
CA CYS A 330 6.00 -59.30 40.45
C CYS A 330 5.94 -59.36 41.98
N GLU A 331 5.13 -58.51 42.60
CA GLU A 331 4.92 -58.41 44.05
C GLU A 331 4.11 -59.57 44.62
N ASP A 332 3.24 -60.19 43.81
CA ASP A 332 2.32 -61.23 44.28
C ASP A 332 3.04 -62.56 44.41
N LYS A 333 3.04 -63.11 45.62
CA LYS A 333 3.65 -64.41 45.91
C LYS A 333 2.89 -65.55 45.20
N PRO A 334 3.60 -66.59 44.70
CA PRO A 334 2.96 -67.76 44.12
C PRO A 334 2.07 -68.44 45.16
N ASN A 335 0.81 -68.69 44.81
CA ASN A 335 -0.10 -69.44 45.69
C ASN A 335 0.28 -70.95 45.65
N PRO A 336 0.78 -71.53 46.76
CA PRO A 336 1.20 -72.93 46.81
C PRO A 336 0.03 -73.91 46.61
N CYS A 337 -1.22 -73.48 46.80
CA CYS A 337 -2.39 -74.32 46.51
C CYS A 337 -2.57 -74.61 45.01
N ASN A 338 -1.97 -73.81 44.12
CA ASN A 338 -2.06 -74.02 42.68
C ASN A 338 -1.40 -75.34 42.23
N THR A 339 -0.41 -75.85 42.96
CA THR A 339 0.22 -77.15 42.67
C THR A 339 -0.59 -78.35 43.17
N LYS A 340 -1.80 -78.10 43.71
CA LYS A 340 -2.69 -79.11 44.31
C LYS A 340 -1.94 -80.03 45.30
N PRO A 341 -1.32 -79.46 46.35
CA PRO A 341 -0.51 -80.22 47.30
C PRO A 341 -1.34 -81.17 48.17
N CYS A 342 -2.61 -80.85 48.42
CA CYS A 342 -3.53 -81.70 49.18
C CYS A 342 -4.04 -82.86 48.32
N LYS A 343 -3.71 -84.10 48.68
CA LYS A 343 -4.15 -85.32 48.00
C LYS A 343 -5.42 -85.90 48.65
N ASN A 344 -5.98 -86.95 48.04
CA ASN A 344 -7.11 -87.73 48.59
C ASN A 344 -8.34 -86.90 48.99
N GLY A 345 -8.74 -85.93 48.13
CA GLY A 345 -9.91 -85.08 48.37
C GLY A 345 -9.71 -83.98 49.41
N GLY A 346 -8.47 -83.69 49.83
CA GLY A 346 -8.18 -82.58 50.73
C GLY A 346 -8.39 -81.19 50.09
N ARG A 347 -8.98 -80.26 50.84
CA ARG A 347 -9.16 -78.85 50.40
C ARG A 347 -7.96 -78.01 50.83
N CYS A 348 -7.28 -77.39 49.87
CA CYS A 348 -6.16 -76.49 50.14
C CYS A 348 -6.63 -75.08 50.50
N SER A 349 -5.93 -74.45 51.44
CA SER A 349 -6.08 -73.04 51.80
C SER A 349 -4.69 -72.40 51.95
N TYR A 350 -4.52 -71.18 51.44
CA TYR A 350 -3.26 -70.43 51.54
C TYR A 350 -3.49 -69.16 52.36
N ASN A 351 -2.66 -68.94 53.38
CA ASN A 351 -2.79 -67.81 54.32
C ASN A 351 -1.71 -66.72 54.13
N GLY A 352 -1.06 -66.67 52.95
CA GLY A 352 -0.02 -65.68 52.64
C GLY A 352 1.39 -66.04 53.13
N LYS A 353 1.54 -67.04 54.02
CA LYS A 353 2.86 -67.57 54.45
C LYS A 353 3.04 -69.03 54.10
N THR A 354 2.03 -69.86 54.36
CA THR A 354 2.07 -71.30 54.10
C THR A 354 0.71 -71.78 53.60
N TYR A 355 0.65 -72.99 53.06
CA TYR A 355 -0.61 -73.64 52.76
C TYR A 355 -1.00 -74.62 53.86
N THR A 356 -2.29 -74.83 54.03
CA THR A 356 -2.85 -75.83 54.94
C THR A 356 -3.89 -76.66 54.21
N CYS A 357 -3.79 -77.98 54.35
CA CYS A 357 -4.74 -78.92 53.80
C CYS A 357 -5.78 -79.32 54.85
N LYS A 358 -7.06 -79.13 54.52
CA LYS A 358 -8.17 -79.75 55.25
C LYS A 358 -8.42 -81.13 54.65
N CYS A 359 -7.98 -82.18 55.35
CA CYS A 359 -8.08 -83.55 54.85
C CYS A 359 -9.50 -84.10 54.92
N ALA A 360 -9.84 -84.91 53.91
CA ALA A 360 -11.06 -85.71 53.93
C ALA A 360 -11.00 -86.78 55.03
N TYR A 361 -12.16 -87.31 55.44
CA TYR A 361 -12.24 -88.29 56.52
C TYR A 361 -11.39 -89.53 56.21
N GLY A 362 -10.65 -90.03 57.21
CA GLY A 362 -9.73 -91.16 57.05
C GLY A 362 -8.35 -90.78 56.51
N TRP A 363 -8.07 -89.50 56.23
CA TRP A 363 -6.76 -89.02 55.79
C TRP A 363 -6.20 -87.94 56.72
N GLY A 364 -4.87 -87.90 56.85
CA GLY A 364 -4.15 -86.97 57.71
C GLY A 364 -2.78 -86.57 57.15
N GLY A 365 -2.01 -85.85 57.96
CA GLY A 365 -0.72 -85.29 57.56
C GLY A 365 -0.84 -84.01 56.75
N ARG A 366 0.30 -83.32 56.54
CA ARG A 366 0.38 -82.00 55.92
C ARG A 366 -0.26 -81.94 54.52
N ASN A 367 -0.17 -83.03 53.77
CA ASN A 367 -0.65 -83.15 52.38
C ASN A 367 -1.80 -84.15 52.22
N CYS A 368 -2.42 -84.61 53.32
CA CYS A 368 -3.50 -85.59 53.31
C CYS A 368 -3.12 -86.94 52.68
N THR A 369 -1.86 -87.34 52.82
CA THR A 369 -1.32 -88.57 52.26
C THR A 369 -1.28 -89.72 53.26
N THR A 370 -1.42 -89.46 54.56
CA THR A 370 -1.40 -90.53 55.57
C THR A 370 -2.79 -91.07 55.81
N LYS A 371 -2.96 -92.39 55.69
CA LYS A 371 -4.22 -93.05 56.02
C LYS A 371 -4.35 -93.10 57.54
N THR A 372 -5.42 -92.54 58.07
CA THR A 372 -5.70 -92.53 59.51
C THR A 372 -6.74 -93.59 59.83
N TYR A 373 -6.46 -94.47 60.79
CA TYR A 373 -7.35 -95.55 61.22
C TYR A 373 -8.51 -95.05 62.11
N LYS A 374 -9.01 -93.84 61.85
CA LYS A 374 -10.23 -93.35 62.49
C LYS A 374 -11.38 -94.19 61.98
N LYS A 375 -11.85 -95.14 62.81
CA LYS A 375 -13.02 -95.97 62.54
C LYS A 375 -14.21 -95.04 62.32
N ASN A 376 -14.81 -95.07 61.12
CA ASN A 376 -15.97 -94.24 60.82
C ASN A 376 -17.04 -94.48 61.90
N PRO A 377 -17.33 -93.50 62.77
CA PRO A 377 -18.26 -93.71 63.86
C PRO A 377 -19.70 -93.91 63.37
N CYS A 378 -19.99 -93.58 62.10
CA CYS A 378 -21.25 -93.91 61.44
C CYS A 378 -21.30 -95.32 60.83
N ALA A 379 -20.18 -96.03 60.72
CA ALA A 379 -20.14 -97.36 60.07
C ALA A 379 -20.89 -98.44 60.87
N SER A 380 -21.04 -98.26 62.19
CA SER A 380 -21.84 -99.16 63.03
C SER A 380 -23.36 -98.91 62.95
N GLY A 381 -23.81 -98.03 62.04
CA GLY A 381 -25.23 -97.67 61.89
C GLY A 381 -25.88 -97.18 63.19
N PRO A 382 -25.29 -96.22 63.91
CA PRO A 382 -25.76 -95.87 65.25
C PRO A 382 -27.06 -95.06 65.29
N CYS A 383 -27.45 -94.44 64.18
CA CYS A 383 -28.69 -93.67 64.08
C CYS A 383 -29.83 -94.61 63.66
N LYS A 384 -30.83 -94.76 64.53
CA LYS A 384 -32.00 -95.62 64.30
C LYS A 384 -33.08 -94.88 63.51
N ASN A 385 -34.13 -95.59 63.08
CA ASN A 385 -35.32 -95.05 62.43
C ASN A 385 -35.03 -94.11 61.24
N LYS A 386 -34.15 -94.56 60.32
CA LYS A 386 -33.69 -93.82 59.13
C LYS A 386 -33.01 -92.47 59.43
N GLY A 387 -32.49 -92.25 60.64
CA GLY A 387 -31.70 -91.06 60.96
C GLY A 387 -30.40 -90.97 60.15
N ARG A 388 -30.09 -89.78 59.61
CA ARG A 388 -28.85 -89.54 58.85
C ARG A 388 -27.68 -89.34 59.81
N CYS A 389 -26.72 -90.25 59.77
CA CYS A 389 -25.48 -90.13 60.54
C CYS A 389 -24.51 -89.14 59.88
N THR A 390 -23.98 -88.20 60.66
CA THR A 390 -22.92 -87.29 60.23
C THR A 390 -21.74 -87.38 61.20
N VAL A 391 -20.53 -87.54 60.68
CA VAL A 391 -19.33 -87.62 61.52
C VAL A 391 -18.99 -86.23 62.06
N LYS A 392 -18.83 -86.11 63.37
CA LYS A 392 -18.43 -84.86 64.06
C LYS A 392 -17.29 -85.17 65.03
N GLY A 393 -16.07 -84.77 64.67
CA GLY A 393 -14.86 -85.05 65.45
C GLY A 393 -14.50 -86.53 65.48
N ASN A 394 -14.25 -87.09 66.67
CA ASN A 394 -14.06 -88.54 66.87
C ASN A 394 -15.39 -89.28 67.14
N GLY A 395 -16.52 -88.59 67.08
CA GLY A 395 -17.86 -89.15 67.29
C GLY A 395 -18.79 -88.91 66.09
N TYR A 396 -20.08 -89.12 66.32
CA TYR A 396 -21.14 -88.96 65.31
C TYR A 396 -22.31 -88.16 65.89
N VAL A 397 -23.05 -87.51 65.00
CA VAL A 397 -24.32 -86.86 65.30
C VAL A 397 -25.37 -87.42 64.36
N CYS A 398 -26.47 -87.89 64.94
CA CYS A 398 -27.63 -88.36 64.21
C CYS A 398 -28.58 -87.19 63.95
N LYS A 399 -28.93 -86.97 62.68
CA LYS A 399 -30.07 -86.13 62.30
C LYS A 399 -31.29 -87.02 62.11
N CYS A 400 -32.27 -86.87 62.99
CA CYS A 400 -33.44 -87.75 63.01
C CYS A 400 -34.41 -87.43 61.88
N ALA A 401 -35.09 -88.47 61.37
CA ALA A 401 -36.19 -88.31 60.43
C ALA A 401 -37.42 -87.73 61.14
N ARG A 402 -38.35 -87.12 60.39
CA ARG A 402 -39.57 -86.50 60.93
C ARG A 402 -40.35 -87.53 61.77
N GLY A 403 -40.81 -87.11 62.96
CA GLY A 403 -41.48 -87.98 63.93
C GLY A 403 -40.55 -88.77 64.88
N TYR A 404 -39.23 -88.59 64.79
CA TYR A 404 -38.26 -89.21 65.71
C TYR A 404 -37.32 -88.18 66.34
N SER A 405 -36.93 -88.41 67.60
CA SER A 405 -36.04 -87.54 68.36
C SER A 405 -35.06 -88.32 69.26
N GLY A 406 -34.21 -87.57 69.98
CA GLY A 406 -33.17 -88.12 70.84
C GLY A 406 -31.83 -88.37 70.13
N ARG A 407 -30.77 -88.61 70.92
CA ARG A 407 -29.38 -88.72 70.46
C ARG A 407 -29.13 -89.77 69.38
N TYR A 408 -29.90 -90.86 69.41
CA TYR A 408 -29.80 -91.99 68.47
C TYR A 408 -31.04 -92.12 67.57
N CYS A 409 -31.94 -91.14 67.59
CA CYS A 409 -33.22 -91.17 66.85
C CYS A 409 -34.13 -92.36 67.20
N ALA A 410 -34.02 -92.85 68.43
CA ALA A 410 -34.76 -94.02 68.91
C ALA A 410 -36.13 -93.65 69.51
N ILE A 411 -36.36 -92.37 69.86
CA ILE A 411 -37.58 -91.92 70.52
C ILE A 411 -38.59 -91.53 69.44
N LYS A 412 -39.78 -92.13 69.46
CA LYS A 412 -40.91 -91.71 68.61
C LYS A 412 -41.47 -90.44 69.22
N SER A 413 -41.33 -89.32 68.53
CA SER A 413 -41.89 -88.06 69.00
C SER A 413 -43.42 -88.14 68.93
N PRO A 414 -44.16 -87.59 69.91
CA PRO A 414 -45.61 -87.52 69.83
C PRO A 414 -46.02 -86.76 68.54
N PRO A 415 -47.20 -87.04 67.98
CA PRO A 415 -47.68 -86.32 66.79
C PRO A 415 -47.71 -84.82 67.13
N SER A 416 -46.90 -84.04 66.41
CA SER A 416 -47.08 -82.59 66.39
C SER A 416 -48.44 -82.36 65.74
N TYR A 417 -49.36 -81.76 66.49
CA TYR A 417 -50.50 -81.08 65.90
C TYR A 417 -49.89 -79.99 65.01
N ASP A 418 -49.90 -80.23 63.70
CA ASP A 418 -49.61 -79.22 62.69
C ASP A 418 -50.81 -78.26 62.72
N ASP A 419 -50.67 -77.12 63.39
CA ASP A 419 -51.44 -75.91 63.04
C ASP A 419 -50.71 -75.29 61.85
N ASP A 420 -51.20 -75.58 60.65
CA ASP A 420 -50.94 -74.81 59.45
C ASP A 420 -51.77 -73.53 59.50
N GLU A 421 -51.11 -72.37 59.67
CA GLU A 421 -51.29 -71.21 58.80
C GLU A 421 -50.20 -70.14 59.06
N TYR A 422 -49.11 -70.18 58.29
CA TYR A 422 -48.62 -69.11 57.41
C TYR A 422 -47.28 -69.48 56.73
#